data_AF-A0A2V7H608-F1
#
_entry.id   AF-A0A2V7H608-F1
#
_cell.length_a   1.000
_cell.length_b   1.000
_cell.length_c   1.000
_cell.angle_alpha   90.00
_cell.angle_beta   90.00
_cell.angle_gamma   90.00
#
_symmetry.space_group_name_H-M   'P 1'
#
loop_
_entity.id
_entity.type
_entity.pdbx_description
1 polymer ?
#
loop_
_entity_poly.entity_id
_entity_poly.type
_entity_poly.pdbx_seq_one_letter_code
_entity_poly.pdbx_strand_id
1 'polypeptide(L)' 'RMLFECWLQLRGEAGQRQIASIARGRKLALTHNLGGAPGECVSFVSVVGSERS' A
#
# COMPACT_ATOMS: atom_id res chain seq x y z
N ARG A 1 8.75 2.87 2.27
CA ARG A 1 7.84 4.03 2.23
C ARG A 1 6.42 3.67 1.77
N MET A 2 6.23 3.04 0.61
CA MET A 2 4.88 2.71 0.11
C MET A 2 4.10 1.75 1.02
N LEU A 3 4.74 0.67 1.48
CA LEU A 3 4.11 -0.31 2.37
C LEU A 3 3.64 0.31 3.69
N PHE A 4 4.43 1.23 4.25
CA PHE A 4 4.08 1.95 5.47
C PHE A 4 2.85 2.84 5.29
N GLU A 5 2.69 3.46 4.12
CA GLU A 5 1.45 4.20 3.84
C GLU A 5 0.25 3.27 3.67
N CYS A 6 0.39 2.13 3.00
CA CYS A 6 -0.67 1.14 2.97
C CYS A 6 -1.09 0.73 4.39
N TRP A 7 -0.13 0.56 5.30
CA TRP A 7 -0.38 0.25 6.70
C TRP A 7 -1.16 1.36 7.43
N LEU A 8 -0.74 2.62 7.30
CA LEU A 8 -1.46 3.76 7.90
C LEU A 8 -2.89 3.88 7.35
N GLN A 9 -3.06 3.73 6.03
CA GLN A 9 -4.36 3.83 5.36
C GLN A 9 -5.32 2.74 5.84
N LEU A 10 -4.86 1.48 5.86
CA LEU A 10 -5.69 0.35 6.27
C LEU A 10 -6.09 0.40 7.75
N ARG A 11 -5.34 1.12 8.59
CA ARG A 11 -5.65 1.32 10.01
C ARG A 11 -6.46 2.59 10.31
N GLY A 12 -6.69 3.45 9.32
CA GLY A 12 -7.34 4.74 9.54
C GLY A 12 -6.42 5.78 10.21
N GLU A 13 -5.11 5.54 10.22
CA GLU A 13 -4.11 6.37 10.90
C GLU A 13 -3.40 7.33 9.92
N ALA A 14 -3.88 7.49 8.68
CA ALA A 14 -3.26 8.37 7.69
C ALA A 14 -3.62 9.87 7.84
N GLY A 15 -4.46 10.22 8.81
CA GLY A 15 -4.88 11.60 9.10
C GLY A 15 -5.59 12.26 7.92
N GLN A 16 -5.19 13.47 7.55
CA GLN A 16 -5.77 14.22 6.42
C GLN A 16 -5.60 13.51 5.06
N ARG A 17 -4.74 12.49 4.98
CA ARG A 17 -4.47 11.73 3.75
C ARG A 17 -5.34 10.48 3.62
N GLN A 18 -6.27 10.26 4.56
CA GLN A 18 -7.09 9.05 4.58
C GLN A 18 -7.89 8.90 3.28
N ILE A 19 -7.74 7.76 2.63
CA ILE A 19 -8.40 7.49 1.35
C ILE A 19 -9.86 7.11 1.62
N ALA A 20 -10.79 7.86 1.02
CA ALA A 20 -12.23 7.69 1.22
C ALA A 20 -12.72 6.27 0.92
N SER A 21 -12.15 5.58 -0.07
CA SER A 21 -12.54 4.20 -0.38
C SER A 21 -12.13 3.19 0.69
N ILE A 22 -11.01 3.41 1.37
CA ILE A 22 -10.58 2.61 2.52
C ILE A 22 -11.48 2.92 3.71
N ALA A 23 -11.77 4.20 3.96
CA ALA A 23 -12.73 4.64 4.99
C ALA A 23 -14.15 4.05 4.77
N ARG A 24 -14.54 3.79 3.52
CA ARG A 24 -15.80 3.12 3.15
C ARG A 24 -15.74 1.58 3.24
N GLY A 25 -14.66 1.00 3.75
CA GLY A 25 -14.57 -0.43 4.05
C GLY A 25 -13.78 -1.27 3.05
N ARG A 26 -13.03 -0.68 2.10
CA ARG A 26 -12.05 -1.46 1.32
C ARG A 26 -10.88 -1.86 2.22
N LYS A 27 -10.53 -3.15 2.17
CA LYS A 27 -9.56 -3.77 3.11
C LYS A 27 -8.24 -4.21 2.48
N LEU A 28 -8.05 -3.97 1.18
CA LEU A 28 -6.86 -4.38 0.44
C LEU A 28 -6.12 -3.18 -0.13
N ALA A 29 -4.80 -3.23 -0.10
CA ALA A 29 -3.91 -2.26 -0.71
C ALA A 29 -2.80 -2.96 -1.52
N LEU A 30 -2.25 -2.25 -2.51
CA LEU A 30 -1.18 -2.76 -3.37
C LEU A 30 0.00 -1.78 -3.38
N THR A 31 1.21 -2.31 -3.28
CA THR A 31 2.45 -1.55 -3.54
C THR A 31 3.13 -2.10 -4.78
N HIS A 32 3.60 -1.20 -5.65
CA HIS A 32 4.45 -1.53 -6.79
C HIS A 32 5.70 -0.64 -6.71
N ASN A 33 6.84 -1.25 -6.43
CA ASN A 33 8.12 -0.60 -6.35
C ASN A 33 8.98 -1.01 -7.53
N LEU A 34 9.60 -0.04 -8.18
CA LEU A 34 10.62 -0.24 -9.21
C LEU A 34 11.93 0.32 -8.68
N GLY A 35 13.00 -0.46 -8.80
CA GLY A 35 14.36 -0.04 -8.47
C GLY A 35 15.36 -0.60 -9.47
N GLY A 36 16.54 -0.01 -9.52
CA GLY A 36 17.60 -0.38 -10.46
C GLY A 36 17.75 0.61 -11.61
N ALA A 37 18.85 0.45 -12.34
CA ALA A 37 19.17 1.22 -13.53
C ALA A 37 18.52 0.58 -14.77
N PRO A 38 18.39 1.30 -15.90
CA PRO A 38 17.91 0.72 -17.15
C PRO A 38 18.67 -0.56 -17.51
N GLY A 39 17.96 -1.67 -17.70
CA GLY A 39 18.54 -3.00 -17.99
C GLY A 39 18.60 -3.95 -16.79
N GLU A 40 18.57 -3.44 -15.56
CA GLU A 40 18.68 -4.21 -14.31
C GLU A 40 17.49 -3.92 -13.37
N CYS A 41 16.32 -3.64 -13.95
CA CYS A 41 15.13 -3.26 -13.20
C CYS A 41 14.61 -4.41 -12.34
N VAL A 42 14.49 -4.18 -11.03
CA VAL A 42 13.78 -5.07 -10.10
C VAL A 42 12.43 -4.45 -9.79
N SER A 43 11.37 -5.23 -10.05
CA SER A 43 10.01 -4.90 -9.62
C SER A 43 9.66 -5.70 -8.36
N PHE A 44 9.10 -5.01 -7.38
CA PHE A 44 8.47 -5.62 -6.22
C PHE A 44 6.99 -5.23 -6.20
N VAL A 45 6.12 -6.25 -6.20
CA VAL A 45 4.67 -6.09 -6.09
C VAL A 45 4.19 -6.83 -4.86
N SER A 46 3.36 -6.16 -4.05
CA SER A 46 2.76 -6.75 -2.85
C SER A 46 1.30 -6.34 -2.72
N VAL A 47 0.46 -7.27 -2.28
CA VAL A 47 -0.93 -7.03 -1.89
C VAL A 47 -1.03 -7.31 -0.41
N VAL A 48 -1.55 -6.35 0.35
CA VAL A 48 -1.71 -6.44 1.80
C VAL A 48 -3.15 -6.19 2.21
N GLY A 49 -3.60 -6.94 3.21
CA GLY A 49 -4.93 -6.84 3.80
C GLY A 49 -4.90 -6.42 5.26
N SER A 50 -6.02 -5.88 5.75
CA SER A 50 -6.20 -5.54 7.17
C SER A 50 -6.64 -6.73 8.04
N GLU A 51 -6.88 -7.90 7.44
CA GLU A 51 -7.41 -9.10 8.10
C GLU A 51 -6.50 -10.31 7.79
N ARG A 52 -6.53 -11.31 8.67
CA ARG A 52 -5.89 -12.61 8.41
C ARG A 52 -6.69 -13.38 7.37
N SER A 53 -5.97 -14.11 6.51
CA SER A 53 -6.48 -15.13 5.59
C SER A 53 -6.87 -16.41 6.32
#